data_AF-L2GTL2-F1
#
_entry.id   AF-L2GTL2-F1
#
_cell.length_a   1.000
_cell.length_b   1.000
_cell.length_c   1.000
_cell.angle_alpha   90.00
_cell.angle_beta   90.00
_cell.angle_gamma   90.00
#
_symmetry.space_group_name_H-M   'P 1'
#
loop_
_entity.id
_entity.type
_entity.pdbx_description
1 polymer ?
#
loop_
_entity_poly.entity_id
_entity_poly.type
_entity_poly.pdbx_seq_one_letter_code
_entity_poly.pdbx_strand_id
1 'polypeptide(L)'
;MLFNLYGYVEASLKYILVFKNEHDASGQNFLIVENPADIGMSGLPNAYEKKKMVQPLPHEIRRTRFPERNMVNKRFDYDDSTYHSHIAGIKRISYGTYRDVIEKNPDIDFKVINVPISILSYQKIMKLSQRDKYNGDVPIFDTDEICALVKSLSFFDEYGRGAIACAACMHLLNNPELLQEMKNYNHDPNNGQYNESTMLLSKYIFGSSDIATQLRKSIKSYVILALEDKDKNWAEIYGKSKVRCYHYRTIDSHKFTLAFLFDTLYTGYKWLLNNKEILDSEFNVSSSDSPYTVSIYGLKSHGDFENDTLKRTLEAVTTSKFLTGTNVDSLTLEFNSIHTNVDLSCLNNIKAPVTVVCIRCSLTFIQSIPERLKVAVLITENIPDDAFNNIF
;
A
#
# COMPACT_ATOMS: atom_id res chain seq x y z
N MET A 1 21.81 -25.89 -42.64
CA MET A 1 21.47 -24.51 -42.22
C MET A 1 21.93 -24.31 -40.79
N LEU A 2 23.19 -23.94 -40.63
CA LEU A 2 23.77 -23.44 -39.38
C LEU A 2 23.31 -21.99 -39.21
N PHE A 3 22.14 -21.77 -38.61
CA PHE A 3 21.70 -20.43 -38.23
C PHE A 3 22.10 -20.16 -36.77
N ASN A 4 23.05 -19.25 -36.58
CA ASN A 4 23.18 -18.35 -35.43
C ASN A 4 23.34 -18.91 -34.00
N LEU A 5 23.94 -20.08 -33.81
CA LEU A 5 24.47 -20.46 -32.47
C LEU A 5 25.69 -19.62 -32.05
N TYR A 6 26.37 -18.98 -33.00
CA TYR A 6 27.48 -18.04 -32.72
C TYR A 6 27.02 -16.67 -32.20
N GLY A 7 25.71 -16.39 -32.15
CA GLY A 7 25.18 -15.24 -31.40
C GLY A 7 24.89 -15.53 -29.93
N TYR A 8 25.12 -16.78 -29.49
CA TYR A 8 24.82 -17.27 -28.13
C TYR A 8 26.08 -17.62 -27.31
N VAL A 9 27.27 -17.41 -27.88
CA VAL A 9 28.54 -17.62 -27.19
C VAL A 9 29.23 -16.25 -27.12
N GLU A 10 29.60 -15.83 -25.90
CA GLU A 10 30.40 -14.64 -25.50
C GLU A 10 29.63 -13.53 -24.73
N ALA A 11 29.98 -13.40 -23.44
CA ALA A 11 29.77 -12.25 -22.54
C ALA A 11 28.33 -11.75 -22.29
N SER A 12 27.43 -12.59 -21.76
CA SER A 12 26.24 -12.04 -21.08
C SER A 12 26.68 -11.41 -19.75
N LEU A 13 26.76 -10.08 -19.69
CA LEU A 13 27.03 -9.30 -18.48
C LEU A 13 26.30 -9.89 -17.26
N LYS A 14 27.04 -10.25 -16.22
CA LYS A 14 26.48 -10.72 -14.94
C LYS A 14 26.54 -9.60 -13.91
N TYR A 15 25.59 -9.59 -12.98
CA TYR A 15 25.56 -8.63 -11.89
C TYR A 15 25.98 -9.29 -10.59
N ILE A 16 26.88 -8.63 -9.85
CA ILE A 16 27.21 -8.99 -8.47
C ILE A 16 26.64 -7.91 -7.58
N LEU A 17 25.64 -8.27 -6.78
CA LEU A 17 25.00 -7.38 -5.82
C LEU A 17 25.64 -7.58 -4.46
N VAL A 18 26.40 -6.59 -4.00
CA VAL A 18 27.12 -6.65 -2.72
C VAL A 18 26.31 -5.91 -1.66
N PHE A 19 25.76 -6.65 -0.70
CA PHE A 19 24.90 -6.13 0.36
C PHE A 19 25.72 -5.50 1.49
N LYS A 20 25.07 -4.64 2.28
CA LYS A 20 25.68 -4.12 3.50
C LYS A 20 25.90 -5.27 4.48
N ASN A 21 27.12 -5.41 4.98
CA ASN A 21 27.42 -6.38 6.04
C ASN A 21 26.76 -5.94 7.35
N GLU A 22 26.31 -6.93 8.11
CA GLU A 22 25.87 -6.74 9.48
C GLU A 22 27.09 -6.59 10.39
N HIS A 23 26.91 -5.91 11.53
CA HIS A 23 27.96 -5.79 12.52
C HIS A 23 28.39 -7.22 12.91
N ASP A 24 29.70 -7.48 12.88
CA ASP A 24 30.36 -8.77 13.17
C ASP A 24 30.38 -9.85 12.07
N ALA A 25 29.87 -9.59 10.86
CA ALA A 25 30.03 -10.54 9.75
C ALA A 25 31.45 -10.48 9.14
N SER A 26 32.21 -11.58 9.24
CA SER A 26 33.55 -11.72 8.66
C SER A 26 33.55 -11.91 7.13
N GLY A 27 32.39 -12.26 6.55
CA GLY A 27 32.19 -12.47 5.11
C GLY A 27 31.51 -11.30 4.41
N GLN A 28 31.66 -11.20 3.09
CA GLN A 28 30.88 -10.28 2.25
C GLN A 28 29.60 -10.96 1.80
N ASN A 29 28.45 -10.34 2.09
CA ASN A 29 27.17 -10.84 1.60
C ASN A 29 26.96 -10.37 0.15
N PHE A 30 26.91 -11.30 -0.80
CA PHE A 30 26.64 -10.96 -2.20
C PHE A 30 25.72 -11.96 -2.90
N LEU A 31 25.03 -11.48 -3.93
CA LEU A 31 24.24 -12.30 -4.85
C LEU A 31 24.73 -12.08 -6.27
N ILE A 32 24.81 -13.16 -7.05
CA ILE A 32 25.10 -13.08 -8.47
C ILE A 32 23.80 -13.29 -9.23
N VAL A 33 23.50 -12.45 -10.23
CA VAL A 33 22.29 -12.55 -11.05
C VAL A 33 22.58 -12.20 -12.50
N GLU A 34 21.82 -12.79 -13.43
CA GLU A 34 21.88 -12.41 -14.84
C GLU A 34 21.06 -11.14 -15.10
N ASN A 35 19.91 -11.03 -14.44
CA ASN A 35 19.03 -9.87 -14.52
C ASN A 35 18.50 -9.49 -13.12
N PRO A 36 18.79 -8.26 -12.61
CA PRO A 36 18.26 -7.79 -11.33
C PRO A 36 16.72 -7.80 -11.23
N ALA A 37 16.00 -7.78 -12.35
CA ALA A 37 14.54 -7.86 -12.35
C ALA A 37 14.01 -9.23 -11.86
N ASP A 38 14.78 -10.31 -12.04
CA ASP A 38 14.38 -11.67 -11.67
C ASP A 38 14.30 -11.82 -10.14
N ILE A 39 15.06 -11.00 -9.43
CA ILE A 39 15.10 -10.96 -7.97
C ILE A 39 14.32 -9.76 -7.39
N GLY A 40 13.41 -9.18 -8.19
CA GLY A 40 12.56 -8.07 -7.77
C GLY A 40 13.24 -6.72 -7.64
N MET A 41 14.51 -6.58 -8.07
CA MET A 41 15.31 -5.36 -8.01
C MET A 41 15.51 -4.69 -9.37
N SER A 42 14.45 -4.63 -10.17
CA SER A 42 14.47 -4.10 -11.54
C SER A 42 14.95 -2.63 -11.65
N GLY A 43 14.91 -1.86 -10.57
CA GLY A 43 15.34 -0.46 -10.53
C GLY A 43 16.83 -0.25 -10.29
N LEU A 44 17.58 -1.29 -9.89
CA LEU A 44 19.02 -1.19 -9.58
C LEU A 44 19.88 -0.66 -10.74
N PRO A 45 19.75 -1.15 -11.99
CA PRO A 45 20.58 -0.68 -13.10
C PRO A 45 20.44 0.84 -13.31
N ASN A 46 19.19 1.33 -13.34
CA ASN A 46 18.86 2.72 -13.56
C ASN A 46 19.32 3.63 -12.41
N ALA A 47 19.20 3.17 -11.16
CA ALA A 47 19.59 3.95 -10.00
C ALA A 47 21.12 4.14 -9.91
N TYR A 48 21.89 3.16 -10.37
CA TYR A 48 23.34 3.24 -10.43
C TYR A 48 23.81 4.15 -11.57
N GLU A 49 23.13 4.13 -12.71
CA GLU A 49 23.40 5.04 -13.85
C GLU A 49 23.07 6.49 -13.50
N LYS A 50 21.97 6.75 -12.77
CA LYS A 50 21.64 8.09 -12.25
C LYS A 50 22.65 8.65 -11.24
N LYS A 51 23.38 7.81 -10.51
CA LYS A 51 24.50 8.26 -9.67
C LYS A 51 25.75 8.62 -10.48
N LYS A 52 25.88 8.11 -11.71
CA LYS A 52 26.96 8.47 -12.65
C LYS A 52 26.58 9.64 -13.58
N MET A 53 25.30 9.84 -13.84
CA MET A 53 24.79 10.94 -14.66
C MET A 53 23.99 11.93 -13.82
N VAL A 54 24.63 13.02 -13.41
CA VAL A 54 23.92 14.25 -13.06
C VAL A 54 23.40 14.88 -14.35
N GLN A 55 22.19 14.51 -14.77
CA GLN A 55 21.15 15.38 -15.38
C GLN A 55 19.97 14.51 -15.88
N PRO A 56 18.71 14.97 -15.72
CA PRO A 56 17.53 14.15 -15.94
C PRO A 56 17.08 14.17 -17.41
N LEU A 57 16.57 13.04 -17.89
CA LEU A 57 15.57 13.03 -18.96
C LEU A 57 14.29 12.34 -18.46
N PRO A 58 13.11 12.92 -18.74
CA PRO A 58 11.85 12.37 -18.30
C PRO A 58 11.39 11.33 -19.32
N HIS A 59 11.23 10.07 -18.90
CA HIS A 59 10.51 9.09 -19.71
C HIS A 59 9.34 8.51 -18.95
N GLU A 60 8.16 8.77 -19.52
CA GLU A 60 6.89 8.12 -19.22
C GLU A 60 7.04 6.61 -19.44
N ILE A 61 6.84 5.84 -18.39
CA ILE A 61 6.81 4.38 -18.50
C ILE A 61 5.39 3.97 -18.96
N ARG A 62 5.32 3.52 -20.21
CA ARG A 62 4.16 2.79 -20.76
C ARG A 62 3.87 1.56 -19.89
N ARG A 63 2.57 1.34 -19.62
CA ARG A 63 2.04 0.18 -18.89
C ARG A 63 2.44 -1.13 -19.59
N THR A 64 3.37 -1.88 -19.02
CA THR A 64 3.55 -3.31 -19.29
C THR A 64 2.76 -4.12 -18.26
N ARG A 65 1.83 -4.97 -18.74
CA ARG A 65 1.22 -6.03 -17.92
C ARG A 65 2.30 -7.08 -17.67
N PHE A 66 2.69 -7.27 -16.41
CA PHE A 66 3.56 -8.37 -16.01
C PHE A 66 2.74 -9.65 -15.81
N PRO A 67 3.19 -10.81 -16.32
CA PRO A 67 2.52 -12.09 -16.08
C PRO A 67 2.64 -12.52 -14.61
N GLU A 68 1.67 -13.29 -14.11
CA GLU A 68 1.62 -13.82 -12.75
C GLU A 68 2.90 -14.60 -12.39
N ARG A 69 3.57 -14.17 -11.31
CA ARG A 69 4.87 -14.69 -10.83
C ARG A 69 4.84 -16.08 -10.20
N ASN A 70 3.73 -16.80 -10.30
CA ASN A 70 3.49 -18.06 -9.57
C ASN A 70 4.43 -19.23 -9.93
N MET A 71 5.26 -19.10 -10.98
CA MET A 71 6.20 -20.16 -11.39
C MET A 71 7.68 -19.90 -11.07
N VAL A 72 8.12 -18.66 -10.85
CA VAL A 72 9.57 -18.39 -10.72
C VAL A 72 10.06 -18.58 -9.29
N ASN A 73 9.22 -18.31 -8.28
CA ASN A 73 9.68 -18.23 -6.88
C ASN A 73 9.52 -19.48 -6.02
N LYS A 74 8.94 -20.58 -6.52
CA LYS A 74 8.75 -21.83 -5.74
C LYS A 74 10.05 -22.63 -5.45
N ARG A 75 11.22 -22.13 -5.86
CA ARG A 75 12.53 -22.79 -5.68
C ARG A 75 13.53 -22.02 -4.80
N PHE A 76 13.10 -20.97 -4.11
CA PHE A 76 14.00 -20.16 -3.26
C PHE A 76 13.92 -20.60 -1.79
N ASP A 77 14.55 -21.74 -1.48
CA ASP A 77 14.99 -22.01 -0.11
C ASP A 77 16.30 -21.24 0.11
N TYR A 78 16.25 -20.23 0.96
CA TYR A 78 17.38 -19.38 1.32
C TYR A 78 18.15 -20.03 2.46
N ASP A 79 19.12 -20.88 2.13
CA ASP A 79 20.07 -21.45 3.10
C ASP A 79 21.49 -20.90 2.85
N ASP A 80 22.30 -20.94 3.91
CA ASP A 80 23.39 -20.03 4.25
C ASP A 80 24.38 -19.50 3.18
N SER A 81 24.74 -18.23 3.38
CA SER A 81 26.00 -17.54 3.05
C SER A 81 26.42 -17.29 1.60
N THR A 82 25.98 -18.04 0.59
CA THR A 82 26.35 -17.77 -0.82
C THR A 82 25.35 -18.38 -1.81
N TYR A 83 24.30 -17.65 -2.19
CA TYR A 83 23.30 -18.19 -3.11
C TYR A 83 23.73 -18.14 -4.58
N HIS A 84 23.63 -19.29 -5.23
CA HIS A 84 23.77 -19.49 -6.67
C HIS A 84 22.49 -20.15 -7.21
N SER A 85 21.59 -19.39 -7.85
CA SER A 85 20.77 -20.00 -8.90
C SER A 85 21.70 -20.44 -10.03
N HIS A 86 21.35 -21.46 -10.84
CA HIS A 86 22.16 -21.85 -11.99
C HIS A 86 22.47 -20.64 -12.89
N ILE A 87 23.68 -20.06 -12.80
CA ILE A 87 24.11 -18.96 -13.67
C ILE A 87 24.99 -19.57 -14.76
N ALA A 88 24.61 -19.37 -16.01
CA ALA A 88 25.39 -19.89 -17.12
C ALA A 88 26.80 -19.29 -17.11
N GLY A 89 27.81 -20.16 -17.19
CA GLY A 89 29.23 -19.79 -17.26
C GLY A 89 29.96 -19.71 -15.92
N ILE A 90 29.28 -19.66 -14.77
CA ILE A 90 29.94 -19.52 -13.46
C ILE A 90 30.25 -20.89 -12.86
N LYS A 91 31.50 -21.10 -12.44
CA LYS A 91 31.94 -22.33 -11.74
C LYS A 91 31.16 -22.50 -10.42
N ARG A 92 30.65 -23.70 -10.17
CA ARG A 92 29.94 -24.04 -8.92
C ARG A 92 30.91 -24.43 -7.82
N ILE A 93 31.39 -23.42 -7.10
CA ILE A 93 32.25 -23.58 -5.93
C ILE A 93 31.82 -22.55 -4.89
N SER A 94 32.12 -22.81 -3.62
CA SER A 94 31.94 -21.79 -2.59
C SER A 94 32.97 -20.67 -2.80
N TYR A 95 32.50 -19.43 -2.74
CA TYR A 95 33.30 -18.23 -2.88
C TYR A 95 33.32 -17.50 -1.55
N GLY A 96 34.52 -17.15 -1.04
CA GLY A 96 34.62 -16.40 0.22
C GLY A 96 34.27 -14.93 0.03
N THR A 97 34.62 -14.38 -1.13
CA THR A 97 34.30 -12.99 -1.51
C THR A 97 33.83 -12.91 -2.96
N TYR A 98 33.20 -11.79 -3.33
CA TYR A 98 32.82 -11.58 -4.72
C TYR A 98 34.04 -11.40 -5.64
N ARG A 99 35.21 -11.06 -5.10
CA ARG A 99 36.46 -10.97 -5.87
C ARG A 99 36.90 -12.34 -6.35
N ASP A 100 36.75 -13.35 -5.50
CA ASP A 100 37.02 -14.75 -5.85
C ASP A 100 36.16 -15.20 -7.04
N VAL A 101 34.93 -14.67 -7.16
CA VAL A 101 34.03 -14.94 -8.30
C VAL A 101 34.63 -14.40 -9.58
N ILE A 102 35.10 -13.15 -9.57
CA ILE A 102 35.68 -12.49 -10.74
C ILE A 102 36.98 -13.20 -11.14
N GLU A 103 37.87 -13.48 -10.17
CA GLU A 103 39.17 -14.10 -10.42
C GLU A 103 39.05 -15.52 -11.00
N LYS A 104 38.09 -16.31 -10.51
CA LYS A 104 37.94 -17.71 -10.95
C LYS A 104 37.14 -17.87 -12.24
N ASN A 105 36.51 -16.79 -12.73
CA ASN A 105 35.74 -16.74 -13.97
C ASN A 105 36.19 -15.57 -14.87
N PRO A 106 37.43 -15.59 -15.38
CA PRO A 106 38.02 -14.46 -16.11
C PRO A 106 37.34 -14.18 -17.47
N ASP A 107 36.63 -15.16 -18.02
CA ASP A 107 35.96 -15.05 -19.33
C ASP A 107 34.54 -14.46 -19.24
N ILE A 108 34.17 -13.89 -18.08
CA ILE A 108 32.84 -13.33 -17.81
C ILE A 108 32.94 -11.87 -17.39
N ASP A 109 32.15 -11.02 -18.05
CA ASP A 109 31.97 -9.63 -17.63
C ASP A 109 31.04 -9.51 -16.43
N PHE A 110 31.52 -8.83 -15.38
CA PHE A 110 30.75 -8.56 -14.17
C PHE A 110 30.51 -7.07 -13.95
N LYS A 111 29.28 -6.71 -13.58
CA LYS A 111 28.93 -5.39 -13.02
C LYS A 111 28.65 -5.53 -11.53
N VAL A 112 29.54 -4.99 -10.71
CA VAL A 112 29.39 -4.98 -9.24
C VAL A 112 28.54 -3.78 -8.83
N ILE A 113 27.49 -4.02 -8.05
CA ILE A 113 26.59 -3.00 -7.52
C ILE A 113 26.52 -3.15 -6.00
N ASN A 114 26.89 -2.08 -5.29
CA ASN A 114 26.73 -2.02 -3.84
C ASN A 114 25.27 -1.70 -3.48
N VAL A 115 24.65 -2.57 -2.71
CA VAL A 115 23.27 -2.50 -2.25
C VAL A 115 23.27 -2.04 -0.78
N PRO A 116 22.68 -0.87 -0.46
CA PRO A 116 22.77 -0.24 0.86
C PRO A 116 21.80 -0.82 1.90
N ILE A 117 21.39 -2.07 1.74
CA ILE A 117 20.56 -2.83 2.69
C ILE A 117 21.27 -4.16 3.00
N SER A 118 20.96 -4.79 4.13
CA SER A 118 21.50 -6.13 4.42
C SER A 118 20.79 -7.18 3.57
N ILE A 119 21.46 -8.33 3.39
CA ILE A 119 20.88 -9.46 2.68
C ILE A 119 19.66 -10.01 3.44
N LEU A 120 19.67 -9.95 4.78
CA LEU A 120 18.53 -10.36 5.61
C LEU A 120 17.33 -9.44 5.39
N SER A 121 17.51 -8.12 5.39
CA SER A 121 16.41 -7.19 5.11
C SER A 121 15.84 -7.42 3.70
N TYR A 122 16.69 -7.70 2.71
CA TYR A 122 16.26 -8.08 1.37
C TYR A 122 15.42 -9.38 1.37
N GLN A 123 15.89 -10.43 2.05
CA GLN A 123 15.16 -11.70 2.17
C GLN A 123 13.81 -11.53 2.86
N LYS A 124 13.75 -10.75 3.96
CA LYS A 124 12.50 -10.40 4.64
C LYS A 124 11.50 -9.76 3.66
N ILE A 125 11.96 -8.80 2.83
CA ILE A 125 11.12 -8.13 1.84
C ILE A 125 10.71 -9.06 0.70
N MET A 126 11.60 -9.91 0.19
CA MET A 126 11.23 -10.89 -0.84
C MET A 126 10.19 -11.88 -0.33
N LYS A 127 10.37 -12.40 0.88
CA LYS A 127 9.39 -13.27 1.53
C LYS A 127 8.04 -12.57 1.70
N LEU A 128 8.03 -11.29 2.05
CA LEU A 128 6.81 -10.50 2.16
C LEU A 128 6.14 -10.25 0.79
N SER A 129 6.94 -9.97 -0.25
CA SER A 129 6.47 -9.70 -1.62
C SER A 129 5.88 -10.92 -2.33
N GLN A 130 6.23 -12.13 -1.87
CA GLN A 130 5.76 -13.41 -2.42
C GLN A 130 4.51 -13.94 -1.73
N ARG A 131 4.10 -13.37 -0.58
CA ARG A 131 2.96 -13.86 0.20
C ARG A 131 1.65 -13.31 -0.34
N ASP A 132 0.93 -14.15 -1.09
CA ASP A 132 -0.46 -13.92 -1.51
C ASP A 132 -1.48 -14.05 -0.36
N LYS A 133 -1.03 -14.34 0.87
CA LYS A 133 -1.94 -14.59 1.99
C LYS A 133 -2.37 -13.29 2.66
N TYR A 134 -3.69 -13.12 2.72
CA TYR A 134 -4.44 -12.01 3.30
C TYR A 134 -4.08 -11.67 4.76
N ASN A 135 -3.34 -12.49 5.50
CA ASN A 135 -2.94 -12.22 6.90
C ASN A 135 -1.66 -12.98 7.33
N GLY A 136 -0.65 -13.06 6.46
CA GLY A 136 0.64 -13.66 6.86
C GLY A 136 1.45 -12.74 7.78
N ASP A 137 2.17 -13.32 8.74
CA ASP A 137 3.08 -12.57 9.62
C ASP A 137 4.03 -11.67 8.81
N VAL A 138 4.12 -10.40 9.21
CA VAL A 138 5.12 -9.48 8.67
C VAL A 138 6.40 -9.68 9.47
N PRO A 139 7.56 -9.90 8.82
CA PRO A 139 8.83 -9.99 9.54
C PRO A 139 9.04 -8.77 10.43
N ILE A 140 9.67 -8.96 11.58
CA ILE A 140 10.04 -7.85 12.46
C ILE A 140 11.22 -7.12 11.82
N PHE A 141 11.10 -5.81 11.75
CA PHE A 141 12.16 -4.90 11.31
C PHE A 141 12.49 -3.95 12.44
N ASP A 142 13.77 -3.57 12.55
CA ASP A 142 14.13 -2.39 13.34
C ASP A 142 13.98 -1.10 12.50
N THR A 143 14.09 0.05 13.16
CA THR A 143 13.92 1.36 12.52
C THR A 143 15.00 1.65 11.47
N ASP A 144 16.22 1.14 11.65
CA ASP A 144 17.34 1.34 10.72
C ASP A 144 17.13 0.54 9.43
N GLU A 145 16.68 -0.71 9.56
CA GLU A 145 16.27 -1.57 8.46
C GLU A 145 15.17 -0.89 7.63
N ILE A 146 14.11 -0.38 8.28
CA ILE A 146 13.03 0.33 7.59
C ILE A 146 13.58 1.58 6.88
N CYS A 147 14.42 2.37 7.53
CA CYS A 147 15.02 3.56 6.91
C CYS A 147 15.85 3.21 5.66
N ALA A 148 16.65 2.15 5.73
CA ALA A 148 17.49 1.70 4.62
C ALA A 148 16.64 1.15 3.46
N LEU A 149 15.57 0.41 3.76
CA LEU A 149 14.62 -0.11 2.78
C LEU A 149 13.84 1.01 2.09
N VAL A 150 13.31 1.97 2.85
CA VAL A 150 12.60 3.13 2.30
C VAL A 150 13.51 3.98 1.41
N LYS A 151 14.77 4.21 1.83
CA LYS A 151 15.77 4.90 1.00
C LYS A 151 16.06 4.16 -0.30
N SER A 152 15.92 2.85 -0.29
CA SER A 152 16.19 1.93 -1.41
C SER A 152 14.94 1.58 -2.23
N LEU A 153 13.79 2.20 -1.94
CA LEU A 153 12.49 1.87 -2.54
C LEU A 153 12.53 1.86 -4.09
N SER A 154 13.28 2.79 -4.68
CA SER A 154 13.42 2.91 -6.13
C SER A 154 14.12 1.71 -6.79
N PHE A 155 14.90 0.92 -6.05
CA PHE A 155 15.60 -0.26 -6.55
C PHE A 155 14.67 -1.42 -6.82
N PHE A 156 13.53 -1.46 -6.13
CA PHE A 156 12.57 -2.54 -6.21
C PHE A 156 11.52 -2.31 -7.29
N ASP A 157 10.98 -3.41 -7.81
CA ASP A 157 9.77 -3.40 -8.62
C ASP A 157 8.50 -3.09 -7.79
N GLU A 158 7.32 -3.16 -8.41
CA GLU A 158 6.07 -2.85 -7.71
C GLU A 158 5.74 -3.76 -6.52
N TYR A 159 6.11 -5.05 -6.59
CA TYR A 159 5.87 -6.00 -5.50
C TYR A 159 6.82 -5.74 -4.33
N GLY A 160 8.10 -5.50 -4.59
CA GLY A 160 9.07 -5.12 -3.56
C GLY A 160 8.74 -3.77 -2.94
N ARG A 161 8.28 -2.79 -3.73
CA ARG A 161 7.80 -1.49 -3.21
C ARG A 161 6.56 -1.64 -2.33
N GLY A 162 5.61 -2.47 -2.74
CA GLY A 162 4.44 -2.81 -1.93
C GLY A 162 4.83 -3.45 -0.61
N ALA A 163 5.79 -4.39 -0.63
CA ALA A 163 6.28 -5.05 0.57
C ALA A 163 7.00 -4.09 1.52
N ILE A 164 7.83 -3.18 1.01
CA ILE A 164 8.49 -2.14 1.82
C ILE A 164 7.46 -1.18 2.43
N ALA A 165 6.46 -0.75 1.65
CA ALA A 165 5.38 0.08 2.15
C ALA A 165 4.58 -0.62 3.27
N CYS A 166 4.24 -1.90 3.07
CA CYS A 166 3.59 -2.72 4.10
C CYS A 166 4.46 -2.86 5.35
N ALA A 167 5.76 -3.13 5.20
CA ALA A 167 6.69 -3.24 6.33
C ALA A 167 6.78 -1.95 7.13
N ALA A 168 6.88 -0.80 6.45
CA ALA A 168 6.89 0.52 7.10
C ALA A 168 5.59 0.79 7.87
N CYS A 169 4.43 0.51 7.28
CA CYS A 169 3.14 0.65 7.97
C CYS A 169 3.07 -0.25 9.22
N MET A 170 3.41 -1.53 9.10
CA MET A 170 3.33 -2.46 10.23
C MET A 170 4.35 -2.11 11.33
N HIS A 171 5.55 -1.63 10.97
CA HIS A 171 6.53 -1.14 11.93
C HIS A 171 5.98 0.01 12.77
N LEU A 172 5.37 1.02 12.13
CA LEU A 172 4.79 2.16 12.84
C LEU A 172 3.57 1.78 13.69
N LEU A 173 2.72 0.85 13.22
CA LEU A 173 1.59 0.36 14.00
C LEU A 173 2.01 -0.42 15.26
N ASN A 174 3.14 -1.11 15.18
CA ASN A 174 3.69 -1.86 16.32
C ASN A 174 4.53 -0.98 17.25
N ASN A 175 4.90 0.24 16.83
CA ASN A 175 5.70 1.19 17.61
C ASN A 175 4.99 2.56 17.71
N PRO A 176 3.87 2.66 18.44
CA PRO A 176 3.08 3.90 18.53
C PRO A 176 3.85 5.07 19.15
N GLU A 177 4.76 4.80 20.10
CA GLU A 177 5.63 5.82 20.71
C GLU A 177 6.55 6.45 19.66
N LEU A 178 7.16 5.63 18.79
CA LEU A 178 7.97 6.11 17.67
C LEU A 178 7.17 7.01 16.74
N LEU A 179 5.93 6.63 16.38
CA LEU A 179 5.07 7.46 15.56
C LEU A 179 4.77 8.82 16.22
N GLN A 180 4.56 8.84 17.54
CA GLN A 180 4.34 10.07 18.29
C GLN A 180 5.60 10.95 18.31
N GLU A 181 6.79 10.38 18.55
CA GLU A 181 8.05 11.10 18.45
C GLU A 181 8.27 11.71 17.06
N MET A 182 7.97 10.94 16.01
CA MET A 182 8.07 11.42 14.63
C MET A 182 7.13 12.60 14.35
N LYS A 183 5.90 12.56 14.87
CA LYS A 183 4.93 13.66 14.78
C LYS A 183 5.43 14.90 15.55
N ASN A 184 5.96 14.71 16.76
CA ASN A 184 6.52 15.79 17.56
C ASN A 184 7.70 16.46 16.85
N TYR A 185 8.63 15.67 16.30
CA TYR A 185 9.75 16.19 15.51
C TYR A 185 9.29 16.96 14.27
N ASN A 186 8.25 16.48 13.59
CA ASN A 186 7.71 17.16 12.41
C ASN A 186 7.06 18.52 12.75
N HIS A 187 6.48 18.64 13.95
CA HIS A 187 5.85 19.88 14.41
C HIS A 187 6.88 20.88 14.98
N ASP A 188 7.80 20.39 15.82
CA ASP A 188 8.83 21.20 16.46
C ASP A 188 10.18 20.46 16.47
N PRO A 189 10.98 20.60 15.38
CA PRO A 189 12.23 19.88 15.23
C PRO A 189 13.29 20.17 16.30
N ASN A 190 13.15 21.27 17.05
CA ASN A 190 14.15 21.75 18.01
C ASN A 190 13.83 21.35 19.47
N ASN A 191 12.66 20.77 19.74
CA ASN A 191 12.14 20.59 21.09
C ASN A 191 12.28 19.15 21.61
N GLY A 192 13.42 18.52 21.31
CA GLY A 192 13.72 17.18 21.78
C GLY A 192 15.07 16.67 21.32
N GLN A 193 15.57 15.64 22.00
CA GLN A 193 16.68 14.83 21.53
C GLN A 193 16.09 13.63 20.78
N TYR A 194 16.02 13.73 19.45
CA TYR A 194 15.57 12.64 18.59
C TYR A 194 16.76 11.88 18.04
N ASN A 195 16.67 10.56 17.99
CA ASN A 195 17.68 9.76 17.31
C ASN A 195 17.61 9.97 15.78
N GLU A 196 18.73 9.73 15.09
CA GLU A 196 18.84 10.01 13.65
C GLU A 196 17.80 9.24 12.81
N SER A 197 17.49 8.01 13.18
CA SER A 197 16.58 7.14 12.45
C SER A 197 15.12 7.56 12.61
N THR A 198 14.71 8.03 13.79
CA THR A 198 13.42 8.67 14.04
C THR A 198 13.27 9.93 13.20
N MET A 199 14.30 10.79 13.17
CA MET A 199 14.29 12.00 12.34
C MET A 199 14.19 11.66 10.84
N LEU A 200 14.93 10.64 10.39
CA LEU A 200 14.95 10.22 9.00
C LEU A 200 13.61 9.61 8.58
N LEU A 201 13.03 8.73 9.40
CA LEU A 201 11.73 8.13 9.14
C LEU A 201 10.62 9.18 9.16
N SER A 202 10.69 10.16 10.08
CA SER A 202 9.77 11.30 10.08
C SER A 202 9.84 12.08 8.76
N LYS A 203 11.03 12.36 8.24
CA LYS A 203 11.21 12.98 6.92
C LYS A 203 10.67 12.13 5.76
N TYR A 204 10.73 10.80 5.85
CA TYR A 204 10.16 9.92 4.83
C TYR A 204 8.64 9.81 4.89
N ILE A 205 8.03 9.98 6.06
CA ILE A 205 6.58 9.88 6.25
C ILE A 205 5.90 11.23 6.03
N PHE A 206 6.41 12.29 6.66
CA PHE A 206 5.80 13.62 6.68
C PHE A 206 6.48 14.64 5.75
N GLY A 207 7.71 14.38 5.31
CA GLY A 207 8.45 15.31 4.47
C GLY A 207 7.99 15.38 3.01
N SER A 208 8.56 16.30 2.25
CA SER A 208 8.25 16.56 0.83
C SER A 208 9.29 16.00 -0.16
N SER A 209 10.27 15.22 0.32
CA SER A 209 11.30 14.63 -0.55
C SER A 209 10.72 13.65 -1.57
N ASP A 210 11.47 13.38 -2.65
CA ASP A 210 11.11 12.36 -3.64
C ASP A 210 10.89 10.99 -3.00
N ILE A 211 11.73 10.62 -2.03
CA ILE A 211 11.62 9.36 -1.29
C ILE A 211 10.31 9.33 -0.50
N ALA A 212 9.98 10.42 0.20
CA ALA A 212 8.76 10.52 0.97
C ALA A 212 7.51 10.43 0.07
N THR A 213 7.55 11.13 -1.06
CA THR A 213 6.50 11.09 -2.08
C THR A 213 6.32 9.68 -2.65
N GLN A 214 7.41 8.99 -2.97
CA GLN A 214 7.36 7.62 -3.48
C GLN A 214 6.87 6.62 -2.43
N LEU A 215 7.23 6.79 -1.16
CA LEU A 215 6.74 5.94 -0.07
C LEU A 215 5.23 6.12 0.09
N ARG A 216 4.74 7.35 0.26
CA ARG A 216 3.30 7.63 0.39
C ARG A 216 2.52 7.12 -0.82
N LYS A 217 3.04 7.32 -2.04
CA LYS A 217 2.44 6.77 -3.26
C LYS A 217 2.39 5.24 -3.23
N SER A 218 3.43 4.58 -2.75
CA SER A 218 3.49 3.12 -2.65
C SER A 218 2.50 2.60 -1.60
N ILE A 219 2.40 3.24 -0.44
CA ILE A 219 1.40 2.91 0.58
C ILE A 219 -0.02 3.02 0.00
N LYS A 220 -0.35 4.17 -0.59
CA LYS A 220 -1.67 4.41 -1.21
C LYS A 220 -2.00 3.45 -2.35
N SER A 221 -1.00 2.93 -3.05
CA SER A 221 -1.21 2.05 -4.22
C SER A 221 -1.29 0.57 -3.85
N TYR A 222 -0.58 0.14 -2.82
CA TYR A 222 -0.28 -1.28 -2.60
C TYR A 222 -0.75 -1.83 -1.26
N VAL A 223 -1.13 -0.98 -0.29
CA VAL A 223 -1.53 -1.38 1.06
C VAL A 223 -3.02 -1.12 1.29
N ILE A 224 -3.71 -2.12 1.84
CA ILE A 224 -5.05 -2.00 2.45
C ILE A 224 -4.91 -2.42 3.90
N LEU A 225 -5.40 -1.58 4.82
CA LEU A 225 -5.57 -1.96 6.21
C LEU A 225 -7.06 -2.19 6.46
N ALA A 226 -7.40 -3.41 6.84
CA ALA A 226 -8.72 -3.78 7.32
C ALA A 226 -8.76 -3.56 8.83
N LEU A 227 -9.76 -2.83 9.28
CA LEU A 227 -10.02 -2.53 10.67
C LEU A 227 -11.11 -3.48 11.13
N GLU A 228 -10.81 -4.33 12.09
CA GLU A 228 -11.81 -5.23 12.68
C GLU A 228 -12.17 -4.69 14.07
N ASP A 229 -13.47 -4.58 14.37
CA ASP A 229 -13.96 -4.25 15.71
C ASP A 229 -14.15 -5.52 16.56
N LYS A 230 -14.52 -5.35 17.83
CA LYS A 230 -14.74 -6.47 18.76
C LYS A 230 -15.88 -7.41 18.33
N ASP A 231 -16.80 -6.91 17.51
CA ASP A 231 -17.97 -7.63 17.00
C ASP A 231 -17.71 -8.23 15.61
N LYS A 232 -16.46 -8.18 15.11
CA LYS A 232 -16.05 -8.62 13.77
C LYS A 232 -16.73 -7.88 12.63
N ASN A 233 -17.26 -6.69 12.88
CA ASN A 233 -17.55 -5.76 11.79
C ASN A 233 -16.22 -5.22 11.28
N TRP A 234 -16.20 -4.88 10.01
CA TRP A 234 -14.97 -4.44 9.36
C TRP A 234 -15.14 -3.12 8.63
N ALA A 235 -14.04 -2.39 8.56
CA ALA A 235 -13.82 -1.28 7.66
C ALA A 235 -12.47 -1.48 6.95
N GLU A 236 -12.26 -0.75 5.87
CA GLU A 236 -11.02 -0.77 5.11
C GLU A 236 -10.56 0.66 4.86
N ILE A 237 -9.26 0.88 5.01
CA ILE A 237 -8.60 2.09 4.52
C ILE A 237 -7.59 1.75 3.43
N TYR A 238 -7.60 2.57 2.39
CA TYR A 238 -6.75 2.40 1.21
C TYR A 238 -6.59 3.73 0.47
N GLY A 239 -5.72 3.79 -0.53
CA GLY A 239 -5.59 4.99 -1.38
C GLY A 239 -6.80 5.18 -2.31
N LYS A 240 -6.68 6.07 -3.29
CA LYS A 240 -7.77 6.33 -4.26
C LYS A 240 -8.17 5.13 -5.14
N SER A 241 -7.38 4.07 -5.21
CA SER A 241 -7.64 2.94 -6.13
C SER A 241 -7.27 1.60 -5.52
N LYS A 242 -8.19 0.63 -5.63
CA LYS A 242 -7.95 -0.78 -5.24
C LYS A 242 -7.16 -1.59 -6.28
N VAL A 243 -6.87 -1.02 -7.45
CA VAL A 243 -6.44 -1.76 -8.65
C VAL A 243 -5.10 -2.50 -8.47
N ARG A 244 -4.27 -2.12 -7.48
CA ARG A 244 -2.94 -2.72 -7.25
C ARG A 244 -2.71 -3.14 -5.81
N CYS A 245 -3.75 -3.32 -5.01
CA CYS A 245 -3.62 -3.61 -3.59
C CYS A 245 -3.10 -5.03 -3.34
N TYR A 246 -1.77 -5.18 -3.25
CA TYR A 246 -1.09 -6.46 -3.05
C TYR A 246 -1.02 -6.88 -1.57
N HIS A 247 -1.06 -5.92 -0.64
CA HIS A 247 -0.94 -6.19 0.79
C HIS A 247 -2.20 -5.79 1.53
N TYR A 248 -2.98 -6.80 1.89
CA TYR A 248 -4.12 -6.66 2.79
C TYR A 248 -3.70 -7.07 4.20
N ARG A 249 -4.00 -6.25 5.22
CA ARG A 249 -3.67 -6.55 6.62
C ARG A 249 -4.82 -6.21 7.54
N THR A 250 -5.25 -7.16 8.36
CA THR A 250 -6.19 -6.89 9.45
C THR A 250 -5.46 -6.30 10.66
N ILE A 251 -5.99 -5.20 11.20
CA ILE A 251 -5.50 -4.54 12.40
C ILE A 251 -6.68 -4.22 13.33
N ASP A 252 -6.38 -4.04 14.61
CA ASP A 252 -7.36 -3.61 15.60
C ASP A 252 -7.84 -2.19 15.31
N SER A 253 -9.15 -1.95 15.37
CA SER A 253 -9.77 -0.64 15.14
C SER A 253 -9.26 0.47 16.07
N HIS A 254 -8.73 0.13 17.25
CA HIS A 254 -8.10 1.07 18.18
C HIS A 254 -6.65 1.44 17.81
N LYS A 255 -6.03 0.74 16.84
CA LYS A 255 -4.66 1.02 16.36
C LYS A 255 -4.66 1.91 15.11
N PHE A 256 -5.68 2.74 14.94
CA PHE A 256 -5.95 3.46 13.70
C PHE A 256 -5.13 4.75 13.52
N THR A 257 -3.86 4.72 13.91
CA THR A 257 -2.98 5.89 14.00
C THR A 257 -2.34 6.31 12.67
N LEU A 258 -2.43 5.44 11.64
CA LEU A 258 -1.87 5.65 10.30
C LEU A 258 -2.89 6.13 9.25
N ALA A 259 -4.10 6.46 9.68
CA ALA A 259 -5.17 6.93 8.81
C ALA A 259 -4.74 8.00 7.78
N PHE A 260 -3.94 8.98 8.23
CA PHE A 260 -3.45 10.11 7.44
C PHE A 260 -2.65 9.73 6.19
N LEU A 261 -2.22 8.46 6.06
CA LEU A 261 -1.51 7.96 4.89
C LEU A 261 -2.45 7.51 3.75
N PHE A 262 -3.76 7.51 3.97
CA PHE A 262 -4.74 6.90 3.07
C PHE A 262 -5.79 7.87 2.52
N ASP A 263 -6.31 7.49 1.35
CA ASP A 263 -7.33 8.15 0.52
C ASP A 263 -8.76 8.07 1.05
N THR A 264 -9.08 6.84 1.45
CA THR A 264 -10.42 6.30 1.37
C THR A 264 -10.72 5.51 2.62
N LEU A 265 -11.90 5.73 3.21
CA LEU A 265 -12.49 4.87 4.23
C LEU A 265 -13.72 4.18 3.64
N TYR A 266 -13.69 2.85 3.58
CA TYR A 266 -14.83 2.03 3.19
C TYR A 266 -15.31 1.24 4.40
N THR A 267 -16.53 1.46 4.86
CA THR A 267 -16.98 0.94 6.16
C THR A 267 -18.42 0.46 6.12
N GLY A 268 -18.70 -0.62 6.85
CA GLY A 268 -20.06 -1.07 7.08
C GLY A 268 -20.74 -0.21 8.14
N TYR A 269 -22.06 0.00 8.02
CA TYR A 269 -22.79 0.84 8.97
C TYR A 269 -22.62 0.41 10.44
N LYS A 270 -22.56 -0.91 10.72
CA LYS A 270 -22.36 -1.44 12.08
C LYS A 270 -21.02 -1.03 12.66
N TRP A 271 -19.97 -1.12 11.85
CA TRP A 271 -18.63 -0.70 12.27
C TRP A 271 -18.61 0.80 12.57
N LEU A 272 -19.24 1.63 11.72
CA LEU A 272 -19.38 3.06 11.96
C LEU A 272 -20.07 3.36 13.29
N LEU A 273 -21.20 2.70 13.58
CA LEU A 273 -21.91 2.87 14.84
C LEU A 273 -21.04 2.55 16.05
N ASN A 274 -20.32 1.44 16.00
CA ASN A 274 -19.46 0.96 17.08
C ASN A 274 -18.19 1.82 17.28
N ASN A 275 -17.68 2.46 16.24
CA ASN A 275 -16.39 3.15 16.24
C ASN A 275 -16.49 4.65 15.95
N LYS A 276 -17.69 5.23 16.04
CA LYS A 276 -17.95 6.64 15.78
C LYS A 276 -17.05 7.57 16.59
N GLU A 277 -16.86 7.28 17.88
CA GLU A 277 -16.04 8.11 18.76
C GLU A 277 -14.57 8.14 18.33
N ILE A 278 -14.03 7.00 17.85
CA ILE A 278 -12.66 6.89 17.33
C ILE A 278 -12.49 7.73 16.07
N LEU A 279 -13.47 7.70 15.16
CA LEU A 279 -13.45 8.55 13.97
C LEU A 279 -13.49 10.03 14.36
N ASP A 280 -14.37 10.40 15.27
CA ASP A 280 -14.56 11.79 15.69
C ASP A 280 -13.33 12.35 16.44
N SER A 281 -12.51 11.50 17.10
CA SER A 281 -11.26 11.92 17.76
C SER A 281 -10.05 11.89 16.82
N GLU A 282 -9.80 10.78 16.13
CA GLU A 282 -8.57 10.56 15.36
C GLU A 282 -8.58 11.28 14.00
N PHE A 283 -9.74 11.36 13.33
CA PHE A 283 -9.81 11.91 11.97
C PHE A 283 -10.06 13.40 11.96
N ASN A 284 -10.74 13.93 12.98
CA ASN A 284 -11.05 15.35 13.06
C ASN A 284 -9.79 16.21 13.26
N VAL A 285 -8.76 15.64 13.89
CA VAL A 285 -7.46 16.30 14.15
C VAL A 285 -6.43 16.01 13.05
N SER A 286 -6.68 15.02 12.18
CA SER A 286 -5.69 14.57 11.20
C SER A 286 -5.38 15.63 10.15
N SER A 287 -4.14 16.11 10.14
CA SER A 287 -3.54 16.99 9.13
C SER A 287 -3.24 16.25 7.83
N SER A 288 -4.19 15.46 7.34
CA SER A 288 -4.03 14.77 6.06
C SER A 288 -3.84 15.82 4.96
N ASP A 289 -2.82 15.64 4.09
CA ASP A 289 -2.59 16.50 2.92
C ASP A 289 -3.81 16.53 1.97
N SER A 290 -4.73 15.56 2.11
CA SER A 290 -5.94 15.46 1.30
C SER A 290 -7.16 14.99 2.11
N PRO A 291 -8.33 15.61 1.93
CA PRO A 291 -9.57 15.13 2.54
C PRO A 291 -9.94 13.72 2.05
N TYR A 292 -10.63 12.95 2.91
CA TYR A 292 -10.96 11.55 2.68
C TYR A 292 -12.18 11.37 1.77
N THR A 293 -12.16 10.34 0.94
CA THR A 293 -13.37 9.77 0.36
C THR A 293 -13.95 8.72 1.30
N VAL A 294 -15.20 8.86 1.72
CA VAL A 294 -15.84 7.91 2.64
C VAL A 294 -16.97 7.19 1.93
N SER A 295 -17.03 5.86 2.06
CA SER A 295 -18.09 5.03 1.51
C SER A 295 -18.66 4.14 2.61
N ILE A 296 -19.95 4.30 2.89
CA ILE A 296 -20.67 3.53 3.92
C ILE A 296 -21.60 2.56 3.21
N TYR A 297 -21.41 1.26 3.48
CA TYR A 297 -22.21 0.20 2.86
C TYR A 297 -23.08 -0.57 3.86
N GLY A 298 -23.97 -1.38 3.28
CA GLY A 298 -24.81 -2.29 4.04
C GLY A 298 -25.96 -1.60 4.76
N LEU A 299 -26.39 -0.40 4.32
CA LEU A 299 -27.62 0.22 4.79
C LEU A 299 -28.80 -0.60 4.27
N LYS A 300 -29.30 -1.51 5.11
CA LYS A 300 -30.36 -2.47 4.77
C LYS A 300 -31.57 -2.29 5.65
N SER A 301 -32.73 -2.56 5.08
CA SER A 301 -33.93 -2.89 5.84
C SER A 301 -33.95 -4.39 6.17
N HIS A 302 -34.18 -4.74 7.42
CA HIS A 302 -34.51 -6.11 7.81
C HIS A 302 -35.79 -6.12 8.66
N GLY A 303 -36.89 -6.58 8.06
CA GLY A 303 -38.16 -6.86 8.74
C GLY A 303 -38.96 -5.61 9.13
N ASP A 304 -39.91 -5.79 10.06
CA ASP A 304 -40.92 -4.81 10.47
C ASP A 304 -40.36 -3.53 11.14
N PHE A 305 -39.04 -3.41 11.33
CA PHE A 305 -38.34 -2.27 11.95
C PHE A 305 -37.51 -1.44 10.94
N GLU A 306 -37.88 -1.49 9.66
CA GLU A 306 -37.21 -0.85 8.52
C GLU A 306 -36.83 0.61 8.77
N ASN A 307 -37.80 1.43 9.21
CA ASN A 307 -37.59 2.87 9.40
C ASN A 307 -36.70 3.21 10.60
N ASP A 308 -36.79 2.46 11.70
CA ASP A 308 -36.04 2.78 12.92
C ASP A 308 -34.54 2.50 12.76
N THR A 309 -34.19 1.38 12.13
CA THR A 309 -32.79 1.02 11.89
C THR A 309 -32.14 2.01 10.94
N LEU A 310 -32.84 2.38 9.87
CA LEU A 310 -32.35 3.34 8.91
C LEU A 310 -32.23 4.74 9.50
N LYS A 311 -33.21 5.18 10.29
CA LYS A 311 -33.18 6.46 11.01
C LYS A 311 -32.02 6.55 11.98
N ARG A 312 -31.78 5.52 12.81
CA ARG A 312 -30.60 5.47 13.71
C ARG A 312 -29.28 5.55 12.94
N THR A 313 -29.24 4.93 11.77
CA THR A 313 -28.02 4.94 10.95
C THR A 313 -27.77 6.31 10.33
N LEU A 314 -28.80 6.94 9.78
CA LEU A 314 -28.73 8.32 9.28
C LEU A 314 -28.40 9.31 10.39
N GLU A 315 -28.92 9.09 11.60
CA GLU A 315 -28.56 9.87 12.79
C GLU A 315 -27.08 9.71 13.13
N ALA A 316 -26.53 8.50 13.11
CA ALA A 316 -25.10 8.29 13.35
C ALA A 316 -24.21 8.97 12.31
N VAL A 317 -24.61 8.93 11.03
CA VAL A 317 -23.92 9.63 9.93
C VAL A 317 -23.95 11.13 10.15
N THR A 318 -25.12 11.71 10.42
CA THR A 318 -25.31 13.16 10.52
C THR A 318 -24.82 13.78 11.83
N THR A 319 -24.60 12.95 12.86
CA THR A 319 -24.06 13.39 14.15
C THR A 319 -22.57 13.07 14.33
N SER A 320 -21.92 12.44 13.35
CA SER A 320 -20.46 12.22 13.38
C SER A 320 -19.73 13.50 13.02
N LYS A 321 -18.85 13.96 13.92
CA LYS A 321 -17.99 15.13 13.69
C LYS A 321 -17.02 14.88 12.54
N PHE A 322 -16.55 13.65 12.38
CA PHE A 322 -15.71 13.27 11.25
C PHE A 322 -16.44 13.46 9.92
N LEU A 323 -17.63 12.87 9.78
CA LEU A 323 -18.39 12.88 8.52
C LEU A 323 -18.96 14.26 8.17
N THR A 324 -19.31 15.06 9.19
CA THR A 324 -19.81 16.43 9.00
C THR A 324 -18.72 17.50 8.95
N GLY A 325 -17.48 17.10 9.24
CA GLY A 325 -16.30 17.96 9.24
C GLY A 325 -15.83 18.37 7.85
N THR A 326 -14.69 19.04 7.79
CA THR A 326 -14.02 19.47 6.55
C THR A 326 -13.04 18.44 6.00
N ASN A 327 -12.83 17.34 6.73
CA ASN A 327 -11.84 16.33 6.40
C ASN A 327 -12.38 15.27 5.43
N VAL A 328 -13.64 15.36 5.04
CA VAL A 328 -14.29 14.48 4.06
C VAL A 328 -14.52 15.24 2.76
N ASP A 329 -13.91 14.74 1.69
CA ASP A 329 -14.01 15.28 0.33
C ASP A 329 -15.31 14.85 -0.35
N SER A 330 -15.72 13.60 -0.10
CA SER A 330 -16.96 13.05 -0.62
C SER A 330 -17.46 11.92 0.27
N LEU A 331 -18.79 11.79 0.35
CA LEU A 331 -19.46 10.74 1.09
C LEU A 331 -20.35 9.93 0.15
N THR A 332 -20.18 8.62 0.13
CA THR A 332 -21.06 7.69 -0.58
C THR A 332 -21.84 6.86 0.44
N LEU A 333 -23.16 6.83 0.30
CA LEU A 333 -24.06 6.01 1.12
C LEU A 333 -24.72 4.95 0.24
N GLU A 334 -24.43 3.68 0.49
CA GLU A 334 -25.00 2.56 -0.25
C GLU A 334 -26.20 1.96 0.50
N PHE A 335 -27.39 2.18 -0.07
CA PHE A 335 -28.67 1.65 0.36
C PHE A 335 -29.01 0.39 -0.42
N ASN A 336 -29.45 -0.65 0.28
CA ASN A 336 -29.73 -1.94 -0.31
C ASN A 336 -31.12 -2.45 0.13
N SER A 337 -31.98 -2.73 -0.85
CA SER A 337 -33.34 -3.26 -0.65
C SER A 337 -34.20 -2.41 0.28
N ILE A 338 -34.16 -1.09 0.10
CA ILE A 338 -35.07 -0.16 0.81
C ILE A 338 -36.34 0.00 -0.03
N HIS A 339 -37.49 -0.29 0.56
CA HIS A 339 -38.77 -0.24 -0.14
C HIS A 339 -39.72 0.84 0.41
N THR A 340 -39.42 1.41 1.57
CA THR A 340 -40.19 2.50 2.19
C THR A 340 -39.67 3.88 1.80
N ASN A 341 -40.52 4.90 1.98
CA ASN A 341 -40.12 6.31 1.90
C ASN A 341 -39.36 6.70 3.17
N VAL A 342 -38.24 7.38 3.02
CA VAL A 342 -37.33 7.77 4.09
C VAL A 342 -36.94 9.22 3.90
N ASP A 343 -37.08 10.02 4.95
CA ASP A 343 -36.63 11.41 4.94
C ASP A 343 -35.09 11.48 5.02
N LEU A 344 -34.47 11.86 3.90
CA LEU A 344 -33.02 12.05 3.77
C LEU A 344 -32.60 13.52 3.89
N SER A 345 -33.52 14.41 4.28
CA SER A 345 -33.23 15.84 4.46
C SER A 345 -32.17 16.10 5.54
N CYS A 346 -31.91 15.15 6.44
CA CYS A 346 -30.84 15.25 7.42
C CYS A 346 -29.43 15.26 6.78
N LEU A 347 -29.26 14.67 5.58
CA LEU A 347 -27.99 14.65 4.85
C LEU A 347 -27.61 16.05 4.34
N ASN A 348 -28.62 16.89 4.10
CA ASN A 348 -28.79 18.19 4.75
C ASN A 348 -27.49 18.91 5.15
N ASN A 349 -27.05 18.49 6.32
CA ASN A 349 -26.08 19.15 7.17
C ASN A 349 -24.64 18.72 6.87
N ILE A 350 -24.44 17.76 5.96
CA ILE A 350 -23.12 17.29 5.58
C ILE A 350 -22.56 18.24 4.52
N LYS A 351 -21.36 18.79 4.80
CA LYS A 351 -20.70 19.76 3.90
C LYS A 351 -20.15 19.10 2.64
N ALA A 352 -19.68 17.86 2.76
CA ALA A 352 -19.15 17.10 1.65
C ALA A 352 -20.24 16.76 0.63
N PRO A 353 -19.95 16.75 -0.68
CA PRO A 353 -20.81 16.16 -1.69
C PRO A 353 -21.22 14.73 -1.30
N VAL A 354 -22.52 14.49 -1.21
CA VAL A 354 -23.08 13.16 -0.88
C VAL A 354 -23.59 12.50 -2.16
N THR A 355 -23.18 11.25 -2.37
CA THR A 355 -23.69 10.35 -3.40
C THR A 355 -24.47 9.22 -2.74
N VAL A 356 -25.72 9.03 -3.15
CA VAL A 356 -26.58 7.94 -2.73
C VAL A 356 -26.51 6.84 -3.79
N VAL A 357 -26.06 5.65 -3.41
CA VAL A 357 -26.04 4.47 -4.27
C VAL A 357 -27.20 3.58 -3.87
N CYS A 358 -28.12 3.33 -4.79
CA CYS A 358 -29.31 2.50 -4.58
C CYS A 358 -29.13 1.14 -5.23
N ILE A 359 -29.14 0.08 -4.43
CA ILE A 359 -29.08 -1.32 -4.87
C ILE A 359 -30.44 -1.95 -4.58
N ARG A 360 -31.19 -2.33 -5.63
CA ARG A 360 -32.50 -2.99 -5.48
C ARG A 360 -33.51 -2.22 -4.62
N CYS A 361 -33.45 -0.89 -4.61
CA CYS A 361 -34.42 -0.04 -3.89
C CYS A 361 -35.71 0.17 -4.69
N SER A 362 -36.81 0.49 -4.02
CA SER A 362 -38.07 0.87 -4.69
C SER A 362 -37.94 2.20 -5.42
N LEU A 363 -38.74 2.40 -6.47
CA LEU A 363 -38.86 3.67 -7.17
C LEU A 363 -39.29 4.79 -6.21
N THR A 364 -40.21 4.50 -5.30
CA THR A 364 -40.69 5.44 -4.27
C THR A 364 -39.56 5.97 -3.38
N PHE A 365 -38.64 5.10 -2.97
CA PHE A 365 -37.45 5.52 -2.22
C PHE A 365 -36.51 6.36 -3.06
N ILE A 366 -36.26 5.97 -4.32
CA ILE A 366 -35.37 6.72 -5.22
C ILE A 366 -35.92 8.15 -5.44
N GLN A 367 -37.23 8.27 -5.64
CA GLN A 367 -37.92 9.56 -5.81
C GLN A 367 -37.96 10.40 -4.53
N SER A 368 -37.76 9.81 -3.34
CA SER A 368 -37.72 10.57 -2.08
C SER A 368 -36.34 11.17 -1.78
N ILE A 369 -35.31 10.86 -2.58
CA ILE A 369 -33.97 11.39 -2.39
C ILE A 369 -33.96 12.89 -2.80
N PRO A 370 -33.47 13.80 -1.95
CA PRO A 370 -33.40 15.22 -2.28
C PRO A 370 -32.56 15.48 -3.55
N GLU A 371 -33.07 16.32 -4.46
CA GLU A 371 -32.46 16.62 -5.78
C GLU A 371 -30.99 17.07 -5.72
N ARG A 372 -30.59 17.71 -4.62
CA ARG A 372 -29.21 18.17 -4.41
C ARG A 372 -28.20 17.05 -4.15
N LEU A 373 -28.67 15.82 -3.89
CA LEU A 373 -27.82 14.65 -3.70
C LEU A 373 -27.61 13.97 -5.06
N LYS A 374 -26.39 13.50 -5.33
CA LYS A 374 -26.15 12.68 -6.51
C LYS A 374 -26.72 11.29 -6.27
N VAL A 375 -27.46 10.75 -7.24
CA VAL A 375 -28.05 9.41 -7.14
C VAL A 375 -27.42 8.50 -8.20
N ALA A 376 -27.00 7.31 -7.78
CA ALA A 376 -26.55 6.24 -8.66
C ALA A 376 -27.41 5.00 -8.40
N VAL A 377 -28.10 4.51 -9.43
CA VAL A 377 -28.96 3.32 -9.32
C VAL A 377 -28.27 2.12 -9.93
N LEU A 378 -28.07 1.06 -9.14
CA LEU A 378 -27.55 -0.22 -9.60
C LEU A 378 -28.73 -1.14 -9.92
N ILE A 379 -29.02 -1.23 -11.21
CA ILE A 379 -30.11 -2.04 -11.73
C ILE A 379 -29.56 -3.41 -12.15
N THR A 380 -30.18 -4.48 -11.68
CA THR A 380 -29.80 -5.86 -12.05
C THR A 380 -30.65 -6.43 -13.19
N GLU A 381 -31.69 -5.70 -13.61
CA GLU A 381 -32.60 -6.06 -14.71
C GLU A 381 -32.78 -4.85 -15.64
N ASN A 382 -33.00 -5.07 -16.94
CA ASN A 382 -33.24 -4.00 -17.90
C ASN A 382 -34.57 -3.28 -17.58
N ILE A 383 -34.52 -2.27 -16.70
CA ILE A 383 -35.62 -1.32 -16.54
C ILE A 383 -35.60 -0.42 -17.78
N PRO A 384 -36.72 -0.26 -18.51
CA PRO A 384 -36.79 0.59 -19.69
C PRO A 384 -36.35 2.03 -19.37
N ASP A 385 -35.54 2.65 -20.23
CA ASP A 385 -35.02 4.02 -20.05
C ASP A 385 -36.14 5.06 -19.85
N ASP A 386 -37.33 4.78 -20.39
CA ASP A 386 -38.57 5.54 -20.24
C ASP A 386 -39.11 5.58 -18.80
N ALA A 387 -38.74 4.63 -17.93
CA ALA A 387 -39.00 4.74 -16.50
C ALA A 387 -38.14 5.83 -15.83
N PHE A 388 -36.97 6.16 -16.40
CA PHE A 388 -36.06 7.20 -15.91
C PHE A 388 -36.26 8.57 -16.53
N ASN A 389 -36.94 8.66 -17.67
CA ASN A 389 -37.26 9.95 -18.32
C ASN A 389 -38.24 10.82 -17.52
N ASN A 390 -38.88 10.28 -16.48
CA ASN A 390 -39.67 11.04 -15.50
C ASN A 390 -38.93 11.27 -14.17
N ILE A 391 -37.63 10.94 -14.09
CA ILE A 391 -36.82 10.91 -12.84
C ILE A 391 -35.77 12.03 -12.78
N PHE A 392 -35.49 12.74 -13.88
CA PHE A 392 -34.52 13.84 -13.94
C PHE A 392 -35.09 15.13 -14.53
#